data_AF-A0A966PLU5-F1
#
_entry.id   AF-A0A966PLU5-F1
#
_cell.length_a   1.000
_cell.length_b   1.000
_cell.length_c   1.000
_cell.angle_alpha   90.00
_cell.angle_beta   90.00
_cell.angle_gamma   90.00
#
_symmetry.space_group_name_H-M   'P 1'
#
loop_
_entity.id
_entity.type
_entity.pdbx_description
1 polymer ?
#
loop_
_entity_poly.entity_id
_entity_poly.type
_entity_poly.pdbx_seq_one_letter_code
_entity_poly.pdbx_strand_id
1 'polypeptide(L)'
;KEEFDRTGDNATAVADGLAATARVITAAALIMVAVFGSFVAGDDRTVKLFGMGLAVAVLIDATLVRMVLVPATMELLGARNWWIPKWLDRVLPKIDVEGHSHIADKQTA
;
A
#
# COMPACT_ATOMS: atom_id res chain seq x y z
N LYS A 1 8.58 -0.05 -10.42
CA LYS A 1 8.61 0.52 -11.79
C LYS A 1 9.95 0.23 -12.45
N GLU A 2 11.08 0.54 -11.81
CA GLU A 2 12.42 0.22 -12.34
C GLU A 2 12.72 -1.29 -12.46
N GLU A 3 12.15 -2.15 -11.61
CA GLU A 3 12.34 -3.61 -11.77
C GLU A 3 11.44 -4.29 -12.80
N PHE A 4 10.28 -3.70 -13.09
CA PHE A 4 9.41 -4.19 -14.15
C PHE A 4 10.05 -4.00 -15.52
N ASP A 5 10.78 -2.90 -15.71
CA ASP A 5 11.50 -2.58 -16.95
C ASP A 5 12.79 -3.41 -17.12
N ARG A 6 13.31 -4.04 -16.06
CA ARG A 6 14.57 -4.80 -16.08
C ARG A 6 14.42 -6.31 -16.19
N THR A 7 13.35 -6.90 -15.63
CA THR A 7 13.20 -8.37 -15.54
C THR A 7 11.94 -8.92 -16.21
N GLY A 8 10.93 -8.09 -16.48
CA GLY A 8 9.64 -8.53 -17.01
C GLY A 8 8.77 -9.30 -15.99
N ASP A 9 9.19 -9.40 -14.73
CA ASP A 9 8.48 -10.15 -13.70
C ASP A 9 7.75 -9.23 -12.70
N ASN A 10 6.46 -9.00 -12.96
CA ASN A 10 5.57 -8.25 -12.07
C ASN A 10 5.47 -8.85 -10.67
N ALA A 11 5.59 -10.19 -10.55
CA ALA A 11 5.35 -10.88 -9.30
C ALA A 11 6.39 -10.49 -8.24
N THR A 12 7.67 -10.37 -8.64
CA THR A 12 8.77 -10.02 -7.74
C THR A 12 8.66 -8.57 -7.24
N ALA A 13 8.34 -7.61 -8.12
CA ALA A 13 8.17 -6.21 -7.72
C ALA A 13 6.96 -5.99 -6.80
N VAL A 14 5.88 -6.75 -7.00
CA VAL A 14 4.69 -6.72 -6.14
C VAL A 14 4.98 -7.40 -4.80
N ALA A 15 5.73 -8.51 -4.79
CA ALA A 15 6.12 -9.21 -3.57
C ALA A 15 7.01 -8.33 -2.66
N ASP A 16 8.00 -7.65 -3.23
CA ASP A 16 8.88 -6.74 -2.48
C ASP A 16 8.12 -5.52 -1.94
N GLY A 17 7.21 -4.94 -2.74
CA GLY A 17 6.34 -3.86 -2.30
C GLY A 17 5.38 -4.29 -1.17
N LEU A 18 4.86 -5.51 -1.24
CA LEU A 18 4.04 -6.08 -0.19
C LEU A 18 4.88 -6.33 1.07
N ALA A 19 6.09 -6.87 0.95
CA ALA A 19 6.99 -7.11 2.08
C ALA A 19 7.37 -5.81 2.81
N ALA A 20 7.67 -4.74 2.06
CA ALA A 20 8.03 -3.43 2.63
C ALA A 20 6.87 -2.79 3.40
N THR A 21 5.63 -2.94 2.92
CA THR A 21 4.45 -2.27 3.50
C THR A 21 3.67 -3.16 4.47
N ALA A 22 3.83 -4.48 4.42
CA ALA A 22 3.06 -5.46 5.20
C ALA A 22 3.06 -5.18 6.70
N ARG A 23 4.21 -4.75 7.26
CA ARG A 23 4.33 -4.46 8.69
C ARG A 23 3.45 -3.28 9.11
N VAL A 24 3.43 -2.21 8.33
CA VAL A 24 2.61 -1.00 8.61
C VAL A 24 1.13 -1.33 8.47
N ILE A 25 0.78 -2.09 7.44
CA ILE A 25 -0.59 -2.53 7.16
C ILE A 25 -1.14 -3.37 8.32
N THR A 26 -0.36 -4.37 8.74
CA THR A 26 -0.72 -5.26 9.86
C THR A 26 -0.87 -4.48 11.16
N ALA A 27 0.00 -3.50 11.43
CA ALA A 27 -0.11 -2.64 12.61
C ALA A 27 -1.41 -1.82 12.61
N ALA A 28 -1.76 -1.21 11.47
CA ALA A 28 -3.01 -0.47 11.34
C ALA A 28 -4.26 -1.36 11.52
N ALA A 29 -4.25 -2.56 10.93
CA ALA A 29 -5.34 -3.52 11.08
C ALA A 29 -5.53 -3.94 12.54
N LEU A 30 -4.45 -4.16 13.29
CA LEU A 30 -4.49 -4.55 14.70
C LEU A 30 -5.13 -3.45 15.57
N ILE A 31 -4.77 -2.18 15.32
CA ILE A 31 -5.38 -1.03 16.02
C ILE A 31 -6.89 -0.96 15.72
N MET A 32 -7.30 -1.12 14.46
CA MET A 32 -8.71 -1.07 14.07
C MET A 32 -9.53 -2.20 14.73
N VAL A 33 -8.98 -3.42 14.77
CA VAL A 33 -9.61 -4.55 15.47
C VAL A 33 -9.72 -4.27 16.97
N ALA A 34 -8.70 -3.69 17.61
CA ALA A 34 -8.75 -3.33 19.02
C ALA A 34 -9.83 -2.27 19.31
N VAL A 35 -9.92 -1.23 18.46
CA VAL A 35 -10.92 -0.17 18.59
C VAL A 35 -12.34 -0.72 18.40
N PHE A 36 -12.62 -1.43 17.30
CA PHE A 36 -13.95 -1.97 17.06
C PHE A 36 -14.31 -3.13 17.98
N GLY A 37 -13.33 -3.92 18.41
CA GLY A 37 -13.50 -4.99 19.40
C GLY A 37 -13.94 -4.44 20.75
N SER A 38 -13.49 -3.24 21.14
CA SER A 38 -13.92 -2.60 22.40
C SER A 38 -15.43 -2.36 22.46
N PHE A 39 -16.08 -2.18 21.31
CA PHE A 39 -17.53 -1.94 21.22
C PHE A 39 -18.36 -3.18 21.57
N VAL A 40 -17.76 -4.37 21.56
CA VAL A 40 -18.43 -5.62 21.98
C VAL A 40 -18.75 -5.62 23.48
N ALA A 41 -17.96 -4.88 24.27
CA ALA A 41 -18.13 -4.72 25.71
C ALA A 41 -19.17 -3.67 26.11
N GLY A 42 -19.68 -2.88 25.15
CA GLY A 42 -20.76 -1.92 25.40
C GLY A 42 -22.15 -2.59 25.44
N ASP A 43 -23.08 -1.99 26.19
CA ASP A 43 -24.47 -2.46 26.32
C ASP A 43 -25.37 -2.07 25.13
N ASP A 44 -24.94 -1.11 24.29
CA ASP A 44 -25.72 -0.68 23.13
C ASP A 44 -25.66 -1.73 22.00
N ARG A 45 -26.80 -2.37 21.74
CA ARG A 45 -26.94 -3.40 20.71
C ARG A 45 -26.65 -2.88 19.29
N THR A 46 -26.98 -1.63 19.00
CA THR A 46 -26.72 -1.01 17.69
C THR A 46 -25.22 -0.87 17.49
N VAL A 47 -24.53 -0.28 18.46
CA VAL A 47 -23.07 -0.09 18.42
C VAL A 47 -22.34 -1.43 18.34
N LYS A 48 -22.81 -2.45 19.05
CA LYS A 48 -22.26 -3.81 19.00
C LYS A 48 -22.36 -4.44 17.60
N LEU A 49 -23.51 -4.33 16.94
CA LEU A 49 -23.72 -4.85 15.58
C LEU A 49 -22.84 -4.12 14.56
N PHE A 50 -22.79 -2.79 14.61
CA PHE A 50 -21.93 -2.00 13.73
C PHE A 50 -20.45 -2.26 13.98
N GLY A 51 -20.02 -2.35 15.25
CA GLY A 51 -18.63 -2.64 15.62
C GLY A 51 -18.17 -4.00 15.13
N MET A 52 -19.00 -5.03 15.30
CA MET A 52 -18.68 -6.38 14.79
C MET A 52 -18.61 -6.40 13.26
N GLY A 53 -19.54 -5.73 12.57
CA GLY A 53 -19.52 -5.58 11.12
C GLY A 53 -18.28 -4.85 10.60
N LEU A 54 -17.89 -3.74 11.24
CA LEU A 54 -16.70 -2.98 10.88
C LEU A 54 -15.40 -3.75 11.15
N ALA A 55 -15.30 -4.47 12.27
CA ALA A 55 -14.14 -5.30 12.56
C ALA A 55 -13.92 -6.37 11.48
N VAL A 56 -15.00 -7.06 11.07
CA VAL A 56 -14.94 -8.06 9.99
C VAL A 56 -14.60 -7.42 8.65
N ALA A 57 -15.20 -6.28 8.32
CA ALA A 57 -14.92 -5.57 7.06
C ALA A 57 -13.45 -5.16 6.95
N VAL A 58 -12.86 -4.62 8.02
CA VAL A 58 -11.44 -4.22 8.05
C VAL A 58 -10.53 -5.43 7.96
N LEU A 59 -10.86 -6.54 8.64
CA LEU A 59 -10.09 -7.77 8.55
C LEU A 59 -10.04 -8.29 7.11
N ILE A 60 -11.18 -8.26 6.41
CA ILE A 60 -11.29 -8.65 5.00
C ILE A 60 -10.49 -7.70 4.10
N ASP A 61 -10.56 -6.38 4.29
CA ASP A 61 -9.77 -5.42 3.49
C ASP A 61 -8.26 -5.63 3.66
N ALA A 62 -7.82 -5.73 4.91
CA ALA A 62 -6.40 -5.90 5.23
C ALA A 62 -5.82 -7.21 4.68
N THR A 63 -6.65 -8.25 4.52
CA THR A 63 -6.23 -9.57 4.03
C THR A 63 -6.59 -9.78 2.56
N LEU A 64 -7.87 -9.99 2.24
CA LEU A 64 -8.33 -10.30 0.89
C LEU A 64 -8.07 -9.16 -0.10
N VAL A 65 -8.41 -7.92 0.26
CA VAL A 65 -8.23 -6.81 -0.69
C VAL A 65 -6.74 -6.54 -0.90
N ARG A 66 -5.95 -6.41 0.17
CA ARG A 66 -4.53 -6.02 0.04
C ARG A 66 -3.60 -7.15 -0.38
N MET A 67 -3.82 -8.38 0.07
CA MET A 67 -2.92 -9.50 -0.25
C MET A 67 -3.30 -10.21 -1.55
N VAL A 68 -4.55 -10.05 -2.03
CA VAL A 68 -5.02 -10.74 -3.25
C VAL A 68 -5.53 -9.76 -4.28
N LEU A 69 -6.52 -8.93 -3.94
CA LEU A 69 -7.20 -8.10 -4.95
C LEU A 69 -6.27 -7.04 -5.56
N VAL A 70 -5.51 -6.31 -4.74
CA VAL A 70 -4.54 -5.30 -5.18
C VAL A 70 -3.43 -5.90 -6.04
N PRO A 71 -2.71 -6.96 -5.61
CA PRO A 71 -1.66 -7.56 -6.44
C PRO A 71 -2.24 -8.21 -7.70
N ALA A 72 -3.36 -8.92 -7.61
CA ALA A 72 -4.00 -9.54 -8.78
C ALA A 72 -4.47 -8.48 -9.79
N THR A 73 -5.00 -7.34 -9.35
CA THR A 73 -5.38 -6.23 -10.25
C THR A 73 -4.16 -5.53 -10.83
N MET A 74 -3.09 -5.34 -10.07
CA MET A 74 -1.80 -4.84 -10.60
C MET A 74 -1.24 -5.77 -11.69
N GLU A 75 -1.35 -7.08 -11.50
CA GLU A 75 -0.89 -8.09 -12.45
C GLU A 75 -1.82 -8.17 -13.69
N LEU A 76 -3.14 -8.22 -13.49
CA LEU A 76 -4.15 -8.29 -14.56
C LEU A 76 -4.21 -7.03 -15.43
N LEU A 77 -4.12 -5.84 -14.82
CA LEU A 77 -4.11 -4.58 -15.58
C LEU A 77 -2.72 -4.23 -16.13
N GLY A 78 -1.65 -4.81 -15.57
CA GLY A 78 -0.26 -4.66 -16.05
C GLY A 78 0.11 -3.21 -16.37
N ALA A 79 0.67 -2.98 -17.56
CA ALA A 79 1.11 -1.67 -18.05
C ALA A 79 -0.02 -0.62 -18.17
N ARG A 80 -1.29 -1.05 -18.21
CA ARG A 80 -2.44 -0.15 -18.31
C ARG A 80 -2.80 0.50 -16.98
N ASN A 81 -2.41 -0.09 -15.85
CA ASN A 81 -2.52 0.54 -14.53
C ASN A 81 -1.55 1.74 -14.39
N TRP A 82 -0.44 1.72 -15.14
CA TRP A 82 0.53 2.80 -15.17
C TRP A 82 0.25 3.87 -16.22
N TRP A 83 -0.93 3.83 -16.86
CA TRP A 83 -1.29 4.82 -17.87
C TRP A 83 -1.61 6.17 -17.23
N ILE A 84 -0.62 7.04 -17.23
CA ILE A 84 -0.76 8.44 -16.84
C ILE A 84 -1.14 9.23 -18.09
N PRO A 85 -2.30 9.92 -18.11
CA PRO A 85 -2.69 10.70 -19.28
C PRO A 85 -1.72 11.87 -19.46
N LYS A 86 -1.29 12.13 -20.72
CA LYS A 86 -0.18 13.03 -21.10
C LYS A 86 -0.25 14.46 -20.54
N TRP A 87 -1.42 14.92 -20.11
CA TRP A 87 -1.60 16.22 -19.46
C TRP A 87 -1.09 16.22 -18.01
N LEU A 88 -1.27 15.12 -17.29
CA LEU A 88 -0.83 14.95 -15.91
C LEU A 88 0.69 14.72 -15.86
N ASP A 89 1.25 14.00 -16.84
CA ASP A 89 2.71 13.84 -17.01
C ASP A 89 3.43 15.18 -17.26
N ARG A 90 2.75 16.16 -17.86
CA ARG A 90 3.32 17.50 -18.09
C ARG A 90 3.28 18.39 -16.84
N VAL A 91 2.36 18.12 -15.92
CA VAL A 91 2.18 18.91 -14.69
C VAL A 91 2.98 18.32 -13.53
N LEU A 92 3.22 17.01 -13.53
CA LEU A 92 3.95 16.33 -12.46
C LEU A 92 5.44 16.70 -12.48
N PRO A 93 5.98 17.33 -11.41
CA PRO A 93 7.41 17.51 -11.24
C PRO A 93 8.08 16.14 -11.11
N LYS A 94 9.20 15.94 -11.82
CA LYS A 94 10.02 14.73 -11.64
C LYS A 94 10.70 14.80 -10.28
N ILE A 95 10.11 14.14 -9.28
CA ILE A 95 10.71 13.95 -7.96
C ILE A 95 11.75 12.83 -8.11
N ASP A 96 13.02 13.22 -8.15
CA ASP A 96 14.14 12.30 -7.97
C ASP A 96 14.28 12.06 -6.46
N VAL A 97 13.93 10.84 -6.02
CA VAL A 97 13.98 10.45 -4.60
C VAL A 97 15.43 10.12 -4.20
N GLU A 98 16.33 10.02 -5.17
CA GLU A 98 17.70 9.60 -4.99
C GLU A 98 18.62 10.83 -4.89
N GLY A 99 18.73 11.40 -3.68
CA GLY A 99 19.57 12.57 -3.39
C GLY A 99 21.09 12.34 -3.51
N HIS A 100 21.59 12.01 -4.70
CA HIS A 100 23.02 11.89 -4.98
C HIS A 100 23.60 13.23 -5.48
N SER A 101 23.60 14.26 -4.64
CA SER A 101 24.20 15.56 -5.01
C SER A 101 25.04 16.25 -3.91
N HIS A 102 25.40 15.58 -2.81
CA HIS A 102 26.07 16.28 -1.69
C HIS A 102 27.28 15.55 -1.05
N ILE A 103 28.09 14.79 -1.80
CA ILE A 103 29.36 14.25 -1.24
C ILE A 103 30.59 14.31 -2.17
N ALA A 104 30.52 14.99 -3.32
CA ALA A 104 31.68 15.06 -4.24
C ALA A 104 32.60 16.28 -4.06
N ASP A 105 32.26 17.26 -3.21
CA ASP A 105 32.96 18.57 -3.17
C ASP A 105 33.61 18.90 -1.82
N LYS A 106 34.23 17.91 -1.15
CA LYS A 106 35.07 18.13 0.04
C LYS A 106 36.34 17.29 0.10
N GLN A 107 36.86 16.82 -1.04
CA GLN A 107 38.08 16.00 -1.06
C GLN A 107 39.22 16.56 -1.92
N THR A 108 39.06 17.78 -2.43
CA THR A 108 40.12 18.54 -3.11
C THR A 108 40.18 19.96 -2.56
N ALA A 109 40.73 20.11 -1.34
CA ALA A 109 41.30 21.36 -0.85
C ALA A 109 42.41 21.06 0.16
#